data_AF-A0A1F3C9R2-F1
#
_entry.id   AF-A0A1F3C9R2-F1
#
_cell.length_a   1.000
_cell.length_b   1.000
_cell.length_c   1.000
_cell.angle_alpha   90.00
_cell.angle_beta   90.00
_cell.angle_gamma   90.00
#
_symmetry.space_group_name_H-M   'P 1'
#
loop_
_entity.id
_entity.type
_entity.pdbx_description
1 polymer ?
#
loop_
_entity_poly.entity_id
_entity_poly.type
_entity_poly.pdbx_seq_one_letter_code
_entity_poly.pdbx_strand_id
1 'polypeptide(L)'
;MNYNEAIRELTKSVPATLVDFNLPRDPARTPTQASSNFITNKEQGDWAENLITRAINETSTKIIAVKYGKSDNLVAGEDGFDNFYQDFQTELDTIGKRPDLLIFKKTDFNESLGHDIK
;
A
#
# COMPACT_ATOMS: atom_id res chain seq x y z
N MET A 1 3.39 -27.51 4.06
CA MET A 1 2.17 -26.71 4.20
C MET A 1 2.57 -25.26 4.03
N ASN A 2 2.15 -24.63 2.93
CA ASN A 2 2.46 -23.22 2.67
C ASN A 2 1.56 -22.34 3.56
N TYR A 3 2.01 -21.14 3.95
CA TYR A 3 1.24 -20.27 4.84
C TYR A 3 -0.18 -19.98 4.29
N ASN A 4 -0.31 -19.89 2.96
CA ASN A 4 -1.59 -19.72 2.26
C ASN A 4 -2.59 -20.85 2.54
N GLU A 5 -2.12 -22.10 2.62
CA GLU A 5 -2.98 -23.26 2.89
C GLU A 5 -3.48 -23.23 4.33
N ALA A 6 -2.61 -22.86 5.28
CA ALA A 6 -2.97 -22.72 6.68
C ALA A 6 -4.03 -21.62 6.90
N ILE A 7 -3.86 -20.46 6.26
CA ILE A 7 -4.86 -19.39 6.29
C ILE A 7 -6.19 -19.87 5.71
N ARG A 8 -6.17 -20.57 4.57
CA ARG A 8 -7.39 -21.08 3.92
C ARG A 8 -8.13 -22.12 4.76
N GLU A 9 -7.43 -22.94 5.55
CA GLU A 9 -8.11 -23.85 6.48
C GLU A 9 -8.70 -23.09 7.68
N LEU A 10 -8.01 -22.07 8.19
CA LEU A 10 -8.52 -21.23 9.27
C LEU A 10 -9.78 -20.46 8.87
N THR A 11 -9.85 -19.92 7.65
CA THR A 11 -11.03 -19.16 7.20
C THR A 11 -12.30 -20.01 7.14
N LYS A 12 -12.19 -21.33 6.91
CA LYS A 12 -13.34 -22.26 6.95
C LYS A 12 -13.97 -22.40 8.34
N SER A 13 -13.22 -22.11 9.40
CA SER A 13 -13.73 -22.15 10.78
C SER A 13 -14.55 -20.92 11.15
N VAL A 14 -14.50 -19.86 10.34
CA VAL A 14 -15.25 -18.63 10.57
C VAL A 14 -16.69 -18.81 10.09
N PRO A 15 -17.71 -18.59 10.96
CA PRO A 15 -19.10 -18.66 10.54
C PRO A 15 -19.43 -17.64 9.45
N ALA A 16 -20.12 -18.08 8.39
CA ALA A 16 -20.58 -17.21 7.30
C ALA A 16 -21.52 -16.08 7.79
N THR A 17 -22.16 -16.24 8.95
CA THR A 17 -22.95 -15.20 9.60
C THR A 17 -22.12 -14.01 10.09
N LEU A 18 -20.82 -14.19 10.29
CA LEU A 18 -19.90 -13.09 10.64
C LEU A 18 -19.26 -12.52 9.39
N VAL A 19 -18.68 -13.38 8.55
CA VAL A 19 -18.02 -13.01 7.30
C VAL A 19 -18.18 -14.17 6.31
N ASP A 20 -18.80 -13.90 5.16
CA ASP A 20 -18.89 -14.88 4.07
C ASP A 20 -17.83 -14.58 2.99
N PHE A 21 -16.77 -15.37 2.99
CA PHE A 21 -15.67 -15.27 2.02
C PHE A 21 -16.05 -15.74 0.60
N ASN A 22 -17.25 -16.28 0.38
CA ASN A 22 -17.72 -16.70 -0.94
C ASN A 22 -18.51 -15.61 -1.68
N LEU A 23 -18.88 -14.52 -0.98
CA LEU A 23 -19.56 -13.40 -1.62
C LEU A 23 -18.55 -12.54 -2.38
N PRO A 24 -18.90 -12.06 -3.60
CA PRO A 24 -18.09 -11.07 -4.28
C PRO A 24 -18.04 -9.79 -3.45
N ARG A 25 -16.88 -9.15 -3.42
CA ARG A 25 -16.72 -7.86 -2.73
C ARG A 25 -17.59 -6.80 -3.42
N ASP A 26 -18.31 -6.01 -2.62
CA ASP A 26 -18.99 -4.83 -3.13
C ASP A 26 -17.96 -3.76 -3.58
N PRO A 27 -18.10 -3.20 -4.80
CA PRO A 27 -17.23 -2.13 -5.28
C PRO A 27 -17.23 -0.98 -4.28
N ALA A 28 -16.04 -0.54 -3.88
CA ALA A 28 -15.94 0.59 -2.97
C ALA A 28 -16.53 1.83 -3.65
N ARG A 29 -17.45 2.51 -2.96
CA ARG A 29 -18.00 3.77 -3.45
C ARG A 29 -16.90 4.81 -3.52
N THR A 30 -16.78 5.47 -4.67
CA THR A 30 -15.77 6.51 -4.83
C THR A 30 -16.10 7.71 -3.93
N PRO A 31 -15.15 8.18 -3.11
CA PRO A 31 -15.32 9.41 -2.35
C PRO A 31 -15.51 10.59 -3.29
N THR A 32 -16.51 11.42 -3.05
CA THR A 32 -16.80 12.61 -3.86
C THR A 32 -16.00 13.85 -3.43
N GLN A 33 -15.46 13.85 -2.21
CA GLN A 33 -14.64 14.94 -1.67
C GLN A 33 -13.57 14.40 -0.72
N ALA A 34 -12.37 14.98 -0.79
CA ALA A 34 -11.34 14.77 0.23
C ALA A 34 -11.53 15.81 1.34
N SER A 35 -11.78 15.36 2.57
CA SER A 35 -11.80 16.28 3.71
C SER A 35 -10.42 16.88 3.95
N SER A 36 -10.35 18.12 4.44
CA SER A 36 -9.05 18.75 4.79
C SER A 36 -8.24 17.87 5.75
N ASN A 37 -8.90 17.17 6.67
CA ASN A 37 -8.24 16.25 7.60
C ASN A 37 -7.59 15.06 6.88
N PHE A 38 -8.21 14.53 5.82
CA PHE A 38 -7.64 13.45 5.02
C PHE A 38 -6.36 13.91 4.32
N ILE A 39 -6.38 15.10 3.71
CA ILE A 39 -5.21 15.69 3.06
C ILE A 39 -4.09 15.89 4.07
N THR A 40 -4.38 16.50 5.22
CA THR A 40 -3.39 16.71 6.29
C THR A 40 -2.77 15.39 6.77
N ASN A 41 -3.59 14.35 6.98
CA ASN A 41 -3.09 13.05 7.42
C ASN A 41 -2.21 12.37 6.35
N LYS A 42 -2.58 12.51 5.08
CA LYS A 42 -1.76 12.02 3.96
C LYS A 42 -0.39 12.68 3.95
N GLU A 43 -0.34 14.02 3.96
CA GLU A 43 0.91 14.78 3.94
C GLU A 43 1.81 14.47 5.15
N GLN A 44 1.21 14.23 6.33
CA GLN A 44 1.96 13.80 7.51
C GLN A 44 2.55 12.40 7.34
N GLY A 45 1.81 11.48 6.73
CA GLY A 45 2.30 10.15 6.37
C GLY A 45 3.49 10.22 5.41
N ASP A 46 3.32 10.97 4.32
CA ASP A 46 4.37 11.18 3.32
C ASP A 46 5.64 11.81 3.94
N TRP A 47 5.47 12.78 4.84
CA TRP A 47 6.59 13.37 5.57
C TRP A 47 7.31 12.35 6.47
N ALA A 48 6.56 11.53 7.21
CA ALA A 48 7.13 10.52 8.10
C ALA A 48 7.92 9.45 7.32
N GLU A 49 7.38 8.98 6.19
CA GLU A 49 8.04 8.02 5.32
C GLU A 49 9.35 8.58 4.75
N ASN A 50 9.33 9.82 4.26
CA ASN A 50 10.52 10.49 3.76
C ASN A 50 11.58 10.66 4.85
N LEU A 51 11.17 11.04 6.06
CA LEU A 51 12.08 11.20 7.19
C LEU A 51 12.78 9.88 7.55
N ILE A 52 12.02 8.79 7.66
CA ILE A 52 12.56 7.46 7.99
C ILE A 52 13.51 6.97 6.88
N THR A 53 13.09 7.10 5.63
CA THR A 53 13.90 6.70 4.46
C THR A 53 15.24 7.42 4.46
N ARG A 54 15.21 8.75 4.63
CA ARG A 54 16.42 9.56 4.71
C ARG A 54 17.30 9.17 5.88
N ALA A 55 16.74 9.02 7.07
CA ALA A 55 17.48 8.63 8.26
C ALA A 55 18.21 7.29 8.07
N ILE A 56 17.55 6.29 7.47
CA ILE A 56 18.18 5.00 7.18
C ILE A 56 19.32 5.17 6.17
N ASN A 57 19.07 5.86 5.06
CA ASN A 57 20.04 5.95 3.96
C ASN A 57 21.26 6.80 4.31
N GLU A 58 21.10 7.82 5.14
CA GLU A 58 22.20 8.69 5.59
C GLU A 58 23.02 8.11 6.74
N THR A 59 22.40 7.33 7.65
CA THR A 59 23.08 6.85 8.86
C THR A 59 23.54 5.40 8.79
N SER A 60 22.88 4.56 8.01
CA SER A 60 23.19 3.13 7.97
C SER A 60 24.23 2.78 6.92
N THR A 61 25.22 1.99 7.33
CA THR A 61 26.22 1.40 6.43
C THR A 61 25.82 0.03 5.90
N LYS A 62 24.78 -0.59 6.46
CA LYS A 62 24.43 -2.01 6.19
C LYS A 62 23.16 -2.19 5.38
N ILE A 63 22.19 -1.30 5.57
CA ILE A 63 20.88 -1.39 4.94
C ILE A 63 20.59 -0.13 4.12
N ILE A 64 19.67 -0.28 3.18
CA ILE A 64 19.13 0.80 2.37
C ILE A 64 17.61 0.70 2.34
N ALA A 65 16.96 1.85 2.46
CA ALA A 65 15.53 2.02 2.40
C ALA A 65 15.15 2.56 1.02
N VAL A 66 14.18 1.91 0.39
CA VAL A 66 13.71 2.21 -0.97
C VAL A 66 12.22 2.44 -0.89
N LYS A 67 11.75 3.58 -1.41
CA LYS A 67 10.33 3.86 -1.50
C LYS A 67 9.68 2.84 -2.42
N TYR A 68 8.58 2.24 -1.97
CA TYR A 68 7.82 1.28 -2.76
C TYR A 68 6.36 1.64 -2.66
N GLY A 69 5.70 1.87 -3.79
CA GLY A 69 4.29 2.24 -3.80
C GLY A 69 3.97 3.43 -4.69
N LYS A 70 2.67 3.70 -4.84
CA LYS A 70 2.18 4.78 -5.68
C LYS A 70 2.36 6.12 -4.98
N SER A 71 2.98 7.06 -5.68
CA SER A 71 3.19 8.43 -5.22
C SER A 71 2.16 9.39 -5.82
N ASP A 72 0.93 8.92 -6.06
CA ASP A 72 -0.05 9.70 -6.83
C ASP A 72 -0.79 10.71 -5.94
N ASN A 73 -0.91 11.93 -6.46
CA ASN A 73 -1.46 13.09 -5.75
C ASN A 73 -2.94 13.35 -6.01
N LEU A 74 -3.59 12.52 -6.83
CA LEU A 74 -5.01 12.66 -7.17
C LEU A 74 -5.88 12.59 -5.92
N VAL A 75 -6.65 13.66 -5.66
CA VAL A 75 -7.59 13.74 -4.55
C VAL A 75 -9.04 13.69 -5.02
N ALA A 76 -9.91 13.25 -4.12
CA ALA A 76 -11.34 13.15 -4.40
C ALA A 76 -11.95 14.50 -4.77
N GLY A 77 -12.55 14.57 -5.96
CA GLY A 77 -13.10 15.78 -6.57
C GLY A 77 -12.29 16.34 -7.74
N GLU A 78 -11.10 15.81 -8.02
CA GLU A 78 -10.31 16.14 -9.21
C GLU A 78 -10.69 15.28 -10.42
N ASP A 79 -10.56 15.85 -11.61
CA ASP A 79 -10.79 15.13 -12.87
C ASP A 79 -9.88 13.89 -12.96
N GLY A 80 -10.48 12.72 -13.16
CA GLY A 80 -9.76 11.45 -13.25
C GLY A 80 -9.63 10.67 -11.94
N PHE A 81 -10.07 11.23 -10.80
CA PHE A 81 -10.03 10.53 -9.51
C PHE A 81 -10.88 9.26 -9.50
N ASP A 82 -12.03 9.26 -10.17
CA ASP A 82 -12.93 8.09 -10.20
C ASP A 82 -12.26 6.86 -10.80
N ASN A 83 -11.61 7.02 -11.94
CA ASN A 83 -10.88 5.93 -12.60
C ASN A 83 -9.69 5.50 -11.74
N PHE A 84 -8.92 6.46 -11.23
CA PHE A 84 -7.79 6.18 -10.33
C PHE A 84 -8.22 5.36 -9.10
N TYR A 85 -9.33 5.74 -8.46
CA TYR A 85 -9.83 5.06 -7.27
C TYR A 85 -10.29 3.63 -7.59
N GLN A 86 -11.00 3.42 -8.70
CA GLN A 86 -11.44 2.07 -9.10
C GLN A 86 -10.26 1.16 -9.50
N ASP A 87 -9.26 1.69 -10.19
CA ASP A 87 -8.03 0.96 -10.51
C ASP A 87 -7.27 0.59 -9.24
N PHE A 88 -7.18 1.52 -8.27
CA PHE A 88 -6.58 1.26 -6.97
C PHE A 88 -7.31 0.16 -6.18
N GLN A 89 -8.65 0.16 -6.18
CA GLN A 89 -9.43 -0.88 -5.50
C GLN A 89 -9.24 -2.24 -6.17
N THR A 90 -9.27 -2.29 -7.50
CA THR A 90 -9.04 -3.52 -8.27
C THR A 90 -7.65 -4.10 -7.98
N GLU A 91 -6.64 -3.24 -7.90
CA GLU A 91 -5.29 -3.66 -7.55
C GLU A 91 -5.20 -4.20 -6.11
N LEU A 92 -5.82 -3.49 -5.16
CA LEU A 92 -5.87 -3.91 -3.77
C LEU A 92 -6.59 -5.25 -3.59
N ASP A 93 -7.63 -5.52 -4.38
CA ASP A 93 -8.33 -6.80 -4.40
C ASP A 93 -7.51 -7.93 -5.03
N THR A 94 -6.69 -7.61 -6.03
CA THR A 94 -5.94 -8.62 -6.80
C THR A 94 -4.61 -8.99 -6.15
N ILE A 95 -3.86 -7.99 -5.68
CA ILE A 95 -2.47 -8.14 -5.23
C ILE A 95 -2.35 -7.84 -3.71
N GLY A 96 -3.32 -7.13 -3.13
CA GLY A 96 -3.29 -6.68 -1.74
C GLY A 96 -2.64 -5.29 -1.58
N LYS A 97 -2.54 -4.82 -0.33
CA LYS A 97 -1.84 -3.55 -0.04
C LYS A 97 -0.33 -3.72 -0.28
N ARG A 98 0.25 -2.85 -1.11
CA ARG A 98 1.71 -2.76 -1.25
C ARG A 98 2.33 -2.14 0.01
N PRO A 99 3.47 -2.66 0.49
CA PRO A 99 4.28 -1.98 1.51
C PRO A 99 4.73 -0.61 1.01
N ASP A 100 4.80 0.37 1.89
CA ASP A 100 5.21 1.75 1.57
C ASP A 100 6.76 1.90 1.48
N LEU A 101 7.49 0.98 2.13
CA LEU A 101 8.95 0.99 2.20
C LEU A 101 9.53 -0.43 2.10
N LEU A 102 10.57 -0.60 1.29
CA LEU A 102 11.38 -1.82 1.22
C LEU A 102 12.75 -1.58 1.85
N ILE A 103 13.21 -2.54 2.65
CA ILE A 103 14.53 -2.50 3.29
C ILE A 103 15.38 -3.63 2.71
N PHE A 104 16.52 -3.26 2.15
CA PHE A 104 17.49 -4.20 1.59
C PHE A 104 18.81 -4.13 2.36
N LYS A 105 19.58 -5.21 2.32
CA LYS A 105 21.00 -5.12 2.60
C LYS A 105 21.67 -4.40 1.44
N LYS A 106 22.62 -3.50 1.71
CA LYS A 106 23.33 -2.77 0.64
C LYS A 106 24.05 -3.70 -0.33
N THR A 107 24.53 -4.85 0.13
CA THR A 107 25.20 -5.86 -0.70
C THR A 107 24.28 -6.52 -1.71
N ASP A 108 22.99 -6.56 -1.43
CA ASP A 108 21.98 -7.26 -2.22
C ASP A 108 21.14 -6.27 -3.05
N PHE A 109 21.37 -4.96 -2.85
CA PHE A 109 20.63 -3.90 -3.50
C PHE A 109 21.17 -3.66 -4.91
N ASN A 110 20.29 -3.70 -5.90
CA ASN A 110 20.63 -3.35 -7.27
C ASN A 110 20.42 -1.85 -7.50
N GLU A 111 21.53 -1.11 -7.60
CA GLU A 111 21.51 0.34 -7.84
C GLU A 111 20.76 0.74 -9.13
N SER A 112 20.66 -0.16 -10.12
CA SER A 112 19.92 0.10 -11.37
C SER A 112 18.42 0.29 -11.15
N LEU A 113 17.87 -0.21 -10.03
CA LEU A 113 16.45 -0.08 -9.71
C LEU A 113 16.11 1.31 -9.11
N GLY A 114 17.12 2.06 -8.67
CA GLY A 114 16.92 3.34 -7.99
C GLY A 114 16.28 3.20 -6.60
N HIS A 115 15.99 4.34 -5.97
CA HIS A 115 15.44 4.42 -4.60
C HIS A 115 13.92 4.68 -4.56
N ASP A 116 13.25 4.65 -5.70
CA ASP A 116 11.80 4.83 -5.87
C ASP A 116 11.29 3.82 -6.90
N ILE A 117 10.66 2.74 -6.40
CA ILE A 117 10.11 1.64 -7.21
C ILE A 117 8.58 1.76 -7.21
N LYS A 118 7.99 1.90 -8.40
CA LYS A 118 6.54 2.09 -8.60
C LYS A 118 5.89 0.85 -9.23
#